data_AF-A0A4Y1MZE0-F1
#
_entry.id   AF-A0A4Y1MZE0-F1
#
_cell.length_a   1.000
_cell.length_b   1.000
_cell.length_c   1.000
_cell.angle_alpha   90.00
_cell.angle_beta   90.00
_cell.angle_gamma   90.00
#
_symmetry.space_group_name_H-M   'P 1'
#
loop_
_entity.id
_entity.type
_entity.pdbx_description
1 polymer ?
#
loop_
_entity_poly.entity_id
_entity_poly.type
_entity_poly.pdbx_seq_one_letter_code
_entity_poly.pdbx_strand_id
1 'polypeptide(L)' 'MTTQIPGQRPRASQPFRTPFSPIRLHLMPDAPNAEGEPRAALLVPASEAALTRRPVLLMFASIGAAIAAKREMEGRR' A
#
# COMPACT_ATOMS: atom_id res chain seq x y z
N MET A 1 18.29 -46.42 21.83
CA MET A 1 17.23 -46.88 20.92
C MET A 1 16.11 -45.85 20.94
N THR A 2 15.94 -45.17 19.80
CA THR A 2 14.81 -44.41 19.24
C THR A 2 13.90 -43.56 20.15
N THR A 3 14.11 -42.24 20.09
CA THR A 3 13.11 -41.21 20.40
C THR A 3 12.17 -41.05 19.20
N GLN A 4 10.86 -41.13 19.40
CA GLN A 4 9.85 -40.86 18.36
C GLN A 4 8.83 -39.84 18.89
N ILE A 5 8.79 -38.67 18.26
CA ILE A 5 7.83 -37.58 18.52
C ILE A 5 6.75 -37.66 17.43
N PRO A 6 5.47 -37.94 17.74
CA PRO A 6 4.44 -38.01 16.73
C PRO A 6 3.79 -36.64 16.48
N GLY A 7 3.62 -36.28 15.20
CA GLY A 7 2.41 -35.55 14.80
C GLY A 7 2.50 -34.08 14.37
N GLN A 8 3.65 -33.55 13.94
CA GLN A 8 3.62 -32.27 13.22
C GLN A 8 3.15 -32.49 11.77
N ARG A 9 1.85 -32.27 11.55
CA ARG A 9 1.26 -32.15 10.22
C ARG A 9 1.98 -31.00 9.48
N PRO A 10 2.38 -31.15 8.21
CA PRO A 10 2.91 -30.04 7.46
C PRO A 10 1.81 -28.98 7.37
N ARG A 11 2.06 -27.83 8.02
CA ARG A 11 1.23 -26.64 7.91
C ARG A 11 1.16 -26.32 6.42
N ALA A 12 0.01 -26.53 5.80
CA ALA A 12 -0.22 -26.12 4.43
C ALA A 12 0.16 -24.64 4.34
N SER A 13 1.24 -24.36 3.62
CA SER A 13 1.66 -23.00 3.27
C SER A 13 0.59 -22.44 2.35
N GLN A 14 -0.51 -21.94 2.93
CA GLN A 14 -1.48 -21.18 2.16
C GLN A 14 -0.73 -20.00 1.56
N PRO A 15 -0.73 -19.83 0.23
CA PRO A 15 -0.19 -18.61 -0.35
C PRO A 15 -1.03 -17.47 0.20
N PHE A 16 -0.39 -16.55 0.93
CA PHE A 16 -0.99 -15.28 1.32
C PHE A 16 -1.33 -14.52 0.03
N ARG A 17 -2.53 -14.74 -0.52
CA ARG A 17 -3.15 -13.83 -1.48
C ARG A 17 -3.54 -12.58 -0.70
N THR A 18 -2.63 -11.62 -0.62
CA THR A 18 -2.93 -10.32 -0.02
C THR A 18 -3.92 -9.60 -0.93
N PRO A 19 -5.14 -9.26 -0.48
CA PRO A 19 -6.12 -8.64 -1.37
C PRO A 19 -5.54 -7.36 -2.00
N PHE A 20 -5.78 -7.18 -3.31
CA PHE A 20 -5.48 -5.96 -4.05
C PHE A 20 -5.97 -4.76 -3.25
N SER A 21 -5.02 -4.06 -2.61
CA SER A 21 -5.36 -2.91 -1.80
C SER A 21 -5.50 -1.70 -2.72
N PRO A 22 -6.59 -0.92 -2.62
CA PRO A 22 -6.78 0.28 -3.42
C PRO A 22 -5.82 1.39 -2.99
N ILE A 23 -5.44 2.26 -3.93
CA ILE A 23 -4.68 3.49 -3.62
C ILE A 23 -5.61 4.44 -2.89
N ARG A 24 -5.20 4.93 -1.71
CA ARG A 24 -6.03 5.81 -0.88
C ARG A 24 -5.56 7.27 -1.00
N LEU A 25 -6.52 8.17 -1.16
CA LEU A 25 -6.30 9.62 -1.12
C LEU A 25 -6.59 10.14 0.29
N HIS A 26 -5.64 10.88 0.85
CA HIS A 26 -5.76 11.55 2.13
C HIS A 26 -5.64 13.06 1.93
N LEU A 27 -6.57 13.83 2.49
CA LEU A 27 -6.48 15.28 2.51
C LEU A 27 -5.71 15.71 3.77
N MET A 28 -4.89 16.75 3.64
CA MET A 28 -4.08 17.29 4.72
C MET A 28 -4.41 18.77 4.94
N PRO A 29 -5.58 19.08 5.54
CA PRO A 29 -5.99 20.46 5.81
C PRO A 29 -5.08 21.15 6.84
N ASP A 30 -4.52 20.39 7.78
CA ASP A 30 -3.64 20.92 8.84
C ASP A 30 -2.19 21.16 8.39
N ALA A 31 -1.85 20.83 7.14
CA ALA A 31 -0.50 20.98 6.60
C ALA A 31 -0.55 21.68 5.22
N PRO A 32 -0.86 22.98 5.17
CA PRO A 32 -0.98 23.71 3.93
C PRO A 32 0.36 23.82 3.18
N ASN A 33 0.28 24.07 1.87
CA ASN A 33 1.44 24.35 1.02
C ASN A 33 1.99 25.77 1.26
N ALA A 34 3.04 26.15 0.52
CA ALA A 34 3.66 27.47 0.65
C ALA A 34 2.72 28.63 0.30
N GLU A 35 1.64 28.33 -0.45
CA GLU A 35 0.62 29.28 -0.89
C GLU A 35 -0.60 29.29 0.05
N GLY A 36 -0.59 28.49 1.12
CA GLY A 36 -1.68 28.38 2.09
C GLY A 36 -2.81 27.41 1.68
N GLU A 37 -2.68 26.71 0.56
CA GLU A 37 -3.70 25.75 0.11
C GLU A 37 -3.54 24.37 0.77
N PRO A 38 -4.64 23.61 0.95
CA PRO A 38 -4.58 22.26 1.51
C PRO A 38 -3.81 21.29 0.62
N ARG A 39 -2.93 20.50 1.23
CA ARG A 39 -2.20 19.43 0.55
C ARG A 39 -3.01 18.14 0.50
N ALA A 40 -2.52 17.19 -0.29
CA ALA A 40 -3.04 15.83 -0.32
C ALA A 40 -1.89 14.82 -0.36
N ALA A 41 -2.18 13.60 0.08
CA ALA A 41 -1.27 12.48 0.04
C ALA A 41 -1.93 11.25 -0.56
N LEU A 42 -1.16 10.44 -1.28
CA LEU A 42 -1.57 9.12 -1.74
C LEU A 42 -0.84 8.05 -0.96
N LEU A 43 -1.61 7.13 -0.37
CA LEU A 43 -1.09 5.89 0.16
C LEU A 43 -1.16 4.83 -0.95
N VAL A 44 0.01 4.49 -1.49
CA VAL A 44 0.16 3.47 -2.52
C VAL A 44 0.53 2.15 -1.84
N PRO A 45 -0.34 1.13 -1.87
CA PRO A 45 -0.01 -0.16 -1.29
C PRO A 45 1.04 -0.88 -2.14
N ALA A 46 1.83 -1.73 -1.47
CA ALA A 46 2.75 -2.62 -2.16
C ALA A 46 2.00 -3.44 -3.21
N SER A 47 2.58 -3.57 -4.41
CA SER A 47 2.02 -4.44 -5.45
C SER A 47 2.29 -5.89 -5.09
N GLU A 48 1.30 -6.78 -5.22
CA GLU A 48 1.43 -8.21 -4.92
C GLU A 48 2.55 -8.89 -5.73
N ALA A 49 2.84 -8.38 -6.93
CA ALA A 49 3.91 -8.88 -7.79
C ALA A 49 5.33 -8.67 -7.21
N ALA A 50 5.48 -7.86 -6.16
CA ALA A 50 6.77 -7.57 -5.54
C ALA A 50 6.69 -7.78 -4.02
N LEU A 51 6.89 -9.04 -3.61
CA LEU A 51 6.89 -9.56 -2.23
C LEU A 51 7.74 -8.75 -1.22
N THR A 52 8.60 -7.84 -1.66
CA THR A 52 9.51 -7.03 -0.83
C THR A 52 9.19 -5.54 -0.76
N ARG A 53 8.19 -5.03 -1.50
CA ARG A 53 7.90 -3.59 -1.50
C ARG A 53 7.09 -3.17 -0.27
N ARG A 54 7.45 -2.01 0.30
CA ARG A 54 6.71 -1.36 1.38
C ARG A 54 5.66 -0.40 0.79
N PRO A 55 4.53 -0.17 1.49
CA PRO A 55 3.62 0.90 1.11
C PRO A 55 4.35 2.25 1.11
N VAL A 56 4.03 3.10 0.15
CA VAL A 56 4.65 4.41 -0.03
C VAL A 56 3.57 5.48 0.18
N LEU A 57 3.92 6.50 0.96
CA LEU A 57 3.12 7.71 1.08
C LEU A 57 3.73 8.79 0.18
N LEU A 58 2.96 9.26 -0.79
CA LEU A 58 3.37 10.31 -1.72
C LEU A 58 2.62 11.60 -1.36
N MET A 59 3.35 12.68 -1.12
CA MET A 59 2.77 13.99 -0.82
C MET A 59 2.70 14.85 -2.07
N PHE A 60 1.60 15.60 -2.21
CA PHE A 60 1.34 16.47 -3.34
C PHE A 60 1.08 17.90 -2.86
N ALA A 61 1.53 18.87 -3.64
CA ALA A 61 1.34 20.29 -3.36
C ALA A 61 -0.12 20.74 -3.50
N SER A 62 -0.96 19.98 -4.21
CA SER A 62 -2.38 20.24 -4.38
C SER A 62 -3.21 18.95 -4.46
N ILE A 63 -4.51 19.07 -4.15
CA ILE A 63 -5.47 17.97 -4.26
C ILE A 63 -5.59 17.50 -5.72
N GLY A 64 -5.61 18.43 -6.68
CA GLY A 64 -5.71 18.11 -8.11
C GLY A 64 -4.55 17.23 -8.60
N ALA A 65 -3.32 17.54 -8.17
CA ALA A 65 -2.14 16.74 -8.50
C ALA A 65 -2.24 15.31 -7.92
N ALA A 66 -2.72 15.17 -6.68
CA ALA A 66 -2.94 13.86 -6.07
C ALA A 66 -4.03 13.04 -6.80
N ILE A 67 -5.13 13.68 -7.24
CA ILE A 67 -6.18 12.99 -7.99
C ILE A 67 -5.68 12.52 -9.36
N ALA A 68 -4.94 13.36 -10.09
CA ALA A 68 -4.35 13.00 -11.37
C ALA A 68 -3.38 11.81 -11.23
N ALA A 69 -2.48 11.87 -10.23
CA ALA A 69 -1.54 10.79 -9.95
C ALA A 69 -2.25 9.48 -9.54
N LYS A 70 -3.32 9.56 -8.73
CA LYS A 70 -4.12 8.38 -8.36
C LYS A 70 -4.70 7.69 -9.60
N ARG A 71 -5.34 8.45 -10.50
CA ARG A 71 -5.92 7.91 -11.73
C ARG A 71 -4.87 7.27 -12.63
N GLU A 72 -3.72 7.91 -12.77
CA GLU A 72 -2.60 7.37 -13.55
C GLU A 72 -2.10 6.04 -12.98
N MET A 73 -1.92 5.95 -11.66
CA MET A 73 -1.44 4.72 -11.01
C MET A 73 -2.47 3.59 -11.02
N GLU A 74 -3.76 3.93 -10.91
CA GLU A 74 -4.85 2.95 -11.02
C GLU A 74 -5.01 2.45 -12.46
N GLY A 75 -4.79 3.29 -13.48
CA GLY A 75 -4.83 2.88 -14.89
C GLY A 75 -3.62 2.08 -15.37
N ARG A 76 -2.50 2.11 -14.64
CA ARG A 76 -1.28 1.32 -14.91
C ARG A 76 -1.26 -0.06 -14.23
N ARG A 77 -2.17 -0.30 -13.29
CA ARG A 77 -2.29 -1.56 -12.53
C ARG A 77 -3.23 -2.52 -13.25
#